data_AF-A0A2T5C131-F1
#
_entry.id   AF-A0A2T5C131-F1
#
_cell.length_a   1.000
_cell.length_b   1.000
_cell.length_c   1.000
_cell.angle_alpha   90.00
_cell.angle_beta   90.00
_cell.angle_gamma   90.00
#
_symmetry.space_group_name_H-M   'P 1'
#
loop_
_entity.id
_entity.type
_entity.pdbx_description
1 polymer ?
#
loop_
_entity_poly.entity_id
_entity_poly.type
_entity_poly.pdbx_seq_one_letter_code
_entity_poly.pdbx_strand_id
1 'polypeptide(L)' 'MPKQTLLSCPHCHKQYARDDLQRDCGNCFACTGCEIYICPNCRREIVVKPLKKPSRKSS' A
#
# COMPACT_ATOMS: atom_id res chain seq x y z
N MET A 1 -9.71 -10.71 16.77
CA MET A 1 -8.86 -11.23 15.67
C MET A 1 -8.47 -10.04 14.79
N PRO A 2 -7.20 -9.61 14.76
CA PRO A 2 -6.82 -8.45 13.97
C PRO A 2 -7.03 -8.78 12.47
N LYS A 3 -7.78 -7.92 11.79
CA LYS A 3 -8.14 -8.05 10.39
C LYS A 3 -6.87 -7.79 9.56
N GLN A 4 -6.14 -8.85 9.22
CA GLN A 4 -4.94 -8.77 8.39
C GLN A 4 -5.29 -8.05 7.10
N THR A 5 -4.70 -6.87 6.88
CA THR A 5 -4.93 -6.10 5.66
C THR A 5 -4.07 -6.70 4.57
N LEU A 6 -4.67 -7.57 3.75
CA LEU A 6 -4.01 -8.12 2.57
C LEU A 6 -3.86 -7.02 1.52
N LEU A 7 -2.64 -6.87 1.02
CA LEU A 7 -2.29 -5.94 -0.04
C LEU A 7 -2.22 -6.70 -1.36
N SER A 8 -3.04 -6.28 -2.32
CA SER A 8 -3.02 -6.83 -3.68
C SER A 8 -2.01 -6.06 -4.53
N CYS A 9 -1.08 -6.78 -5.16
CA CYS A 9 -0.16 -6.19 -6.13
C CYS A 9 -0.92 -5.86 -7.43
N PRO A 10 -0.89 -4.61 -7.94
CA PRO A 10 -1.58 -4.24 -9.17
C PRO A 10 -0.96 -4.82 -10.44
N HIS A 11 0.22 -5.45 -10.34
CA HIS A 11 0.95 -5.95 -11.50
C HIS A 11 0.87 -7.47 -11.67
N CYS A 12 0.89 -8.22 -10.58
CA CYS A 12 0.79 -9.68 -10.62
C CYS A 12 -0.50 -10.20 -10.00
N HIS A 13 -1.38 -9.32 -9.52
CA HIS A 13 -2.67 -9.62 -8.89
C HIS A 13 -2.61 -10.55 -7.67
N LYS A 14 -1.41 -10.87 -7.17
CA LYS A 14 -1.21 -11.65 -5.95
C LYS A 14 -1.46 -10.79 -4.72
N GLN A 15 -1.98 -11.43 -3.69
CA GLN A 15 -2.25 -10.81 -2.40
C GLN A 15 -1.19 -11.24 -1.40
N TYR A 16 -0.68 -10.29 -0.64
CA TYR A 16 0.33 -10.52 0.39
C TYR A 16 -0.10 -9.90 1.69
N ALA A 17 0.32 -10.51 2.80
CA ALA A 17 0.17 -9.85 4.08
C ALA A 17 1.10 -8.64 4.14
N ARG A 18 0.63 -7.55 4.72
CA ARG A 18 1.42 -6.34 4.92
C ARG A 18 2.70 -6.56 5.74
N ASP A 19 2.68 -7.53 6.65
CA ASP A 19 3.84 -8.00 7.43
C ASP A 19 4.87 -8.77 6.60
N ASP A 20 4.42 -9.45 5.54
CA ASP A 20 5.27 -10.27 4.67
C ASP A 20 5.98 -9.42 3.60
N LEU A 21 5.52 -8.18 3.40
CA LEU A 21 6.08 -7.26 2.42
C LEU A 21 7.14 -6.35 3.03
N GLN A 22 8.28 -6.24 2.36
CA GLN A 22 9.30 -5.26 2.71
C GLN A 22 8.80 -3.84 2.40
N ARG A 23 8.72 -3.00 3.43
CA ARG A 23 8.44 -1.56 3.26
C ARG A 23 9.66 -0.87 2.66
N ASP A 24 9.42 -0.13 1.59
CA ASP A 24 10.39 0.81 1.06
C ASP A 24 10.05 2.21 1.60
N CYS A 25 10.86 2.69 2.54
CA CYS A 25 10.74 4.02 3.14
C CYS A 25 11.80 4.98 2.58
N GLY A 26 12.11 4.89 1.28
CA GLY A 26 13.20 5.67 0.67
C GLY A 26 13.02 7.19 0.64
N ASN A 27 11.79 7.71 0.77
CA ASN A 27 11.50 9.15 0.63
C ASN A 27 10.42 9.68 1.61
N CYS A 28 10.52 9.31 2.88
CA CYS A 28 9.59 9.76 3.93
C CYS A 28 9.50 11.29 4.12
N PHE A 29 10.40 12.10 3.56
CA PHE A 29 10.37 13.56 3.73
C PHE A 29 9.26 14.26 2.92
N ALA A 30 8.70 13.62 1.89
CA ALA A 30 7.62 14.17 1.06
C ALA A 30 6.35 13.30 1.04
N CYS A 31 6.35 12.17 1.74
CA CYS A 31 5.22 11.23 1.72
C CYS A 31 4.11 11.70 2.65
N THR A 32 3.09 12.32 2.07
CA THR A 32 1.78 12.63 2.66
C THR A 32 0.98 11.35 2.97
N GLY A 33 1.56 10.45 3.78
CA GLY A 33 0.92 9.24 4.30
C GLY A 33 0.94 8.00 3.38
N CYS A 34 1.58 8.03 2.21
CA CYS A 34 1.68 6.88 1.32
C CYS A 34 2.67 5.83 1.85
N GLU A 35 2.31 4.55 1.75
CA GLU A 35 3.17 3.43 2.13
C GLU A 35 3.55 2.64 0.89
N ILE A 36 4.84 2.44 0.65
CA ILE A 36 5.34 1.73 -0.53
C ILE A 36 5.88 0.37 -0.07
N TYR A 37 5.46 -0.69 -0.75
CA TYR A 37 5.91 -2.05 -0.49
C TYR A 37 6.49 -2.65 -1.75
N ILE A 38 7.49 -3.51 -1.64
CA ILE A 38 8.06 -4.19 -2.82
C ILE A 38 7.44 -5.59 -2.95
N CYS A 39 6.84 -5.87 -4.11
CA CYS A 39 6.26 -7.18 -4.37
C CYS A 39 7.37 -8.25 -4.55
N PRO A 40 7.37 -9.36 -3.81
CA PRO A 40 8.42 -10.38 -3.93
C PRO A 40 8.36 -11.15 -5.26
N ASN A 41 7.21 -11.21 -5.92
CA ASN A 41 7.01 -12.00 -7.15
C ASN A 41 7.39 -11.24 -8.42
N CYS A 42 7.03 -9.95 -8.52
CA CYS A 42 7.33 -9.14 -9.71
C CYS A 42 8.37 -8.03 -9.46
N ARG A 43 8.84 -7.87 -8.21
CA ARG A 43 9.76 -6.81 -7.77
C ARG A 43 9.31 -5.39 -8.13
N ARG A 44 8.00 -5.19 -8.26
CA ARG A 44 7.39 -3.88 -8.51
C ARG A 44 6.86 -3.27 -7.21
N GLU A 45 6.78 -1.94 -7.21
CA GLU A 45 6.31 -1.15 -6.09
C GLU A 45 4.77 -1.22 -5.97
N ILE A 46 4.30 -1.54 -4.78
CA ILE A 46 2.91 -1.53 -4.37
C ILE A 46 2.72 -0.25 -3.53
N VAL A 47 2.17 0.77 -4.16
CA VAL A 47 1.91 2.06 -3.51
C VAL A 47 0.53 2.01 -2.84
N VAL A 48 0.53 1.87 -1.52
CA VAL A 48 -0.66 1.94 -0.67
C VAL A 48 -0.87 3.39 -0.27
N LYS A 49 -1.74 4.08 -1.01
CA LYS A 49 -2.18 5.41 -0.62
C LYS A 49 -3.24 5.26 0.47
N PRO A 50 -3.15 5.96 1.61
CA PRO A 50 -4.26 6.04 2.53
C PRO A 50 -5.40 6.66 1.74
N LEU A 51 -6.50 5.93 1.63
CA LEU A 51 -7.74 6.48 1.11
C LEU A 51 -8.15 7.58 2.09
N LYS A 52 -7.64 8.80 1.92
CA LYS A 52 -8.41 10.00 2.25
C LYS A 52 -9.67 9.81 1.42
N LYS A 53 -10.74 9.29 2.04
CA LYS A 53 -12.08 9.42 1.48
C LYS A 53 -12.18 10.91 1.15
N PRO A 54 -12.33 11.32 -0.11
CA PRO A 54 -12.95 12.61 -0.33
C PRO A 54 -14.36 12.44 0.20
N SER A 55 -14.57 12.76 1.48
CA SER A 55 -15.87 13.13 2.00
C SER A 55 -16.23 14.46 1.35
N ARG A 56 -16.44 14.48 0.03
CA ARG A 56 -17.26 15.49 -0.61
C ARG A 56 -18.67 14.92 -0.63
N LYS A 57 -19.31 14.97 0.54
CA LYS A 57 -20.76 15.16 0.59
C LYS A 57 -20.99 16.66 0.45
N SER A 58 -21.96 17.00 -0.39
CA SER A 58 -22.72 18.26 -0.41
C SER A 58 -22.04 19.45 -1.12
N SER A 59 -22.47 19.77 -2.34
CA SER A 59 -23.58 20.71 -2.57
C SER A 59 -24.15 20.52 -3.97
#